data_AF-A0A2V9I103-F1
#
_entry.id   AF-A0A2V9I103-F1
#
_cell.length_a   1.000
_cell.length_b   1.000
_cell.length_c   1.000
_cell.angle_alpha   90.00
_cell.angle_beta   90.00
_cell.angle_gamma   90.00
#
_symmetry.space_group_name_H-M   'P 1'
#
loop_
_entity.id
_entity.type
_entity.pdbx_description
1 polymer ?
#
loop_
_entity_poly.entity_id
_entity_poly.type
_entity_poly.pdbx_seq_one_letter_code
_entity_poly.pdbx_strand_id
1 'polypeptide(L)' 'MGWVARRRDLGNLLFLDVRDRTGIVQVVFNKETPAAHAKAEQARGEFVVAVEGQVLKRQKANPELPSGEVELVAAK' A
#
# COMPACT_ATOMS: atom_id res chain seq x y z
N MET A 1 8.06 6.62 -2.44
CA MET A 1 7.25 7.62 -3.18
C MET A 1 6.99 7.06 -4.56
N GLY A 2 5.79 7.22 -5.10
CA GLY A 2 5.39 6.62 -6.37
C GLY A 2 3.94 6.96 -6.73
N TRP A 3 3.36 6.18 -7.64
CA TRP A 3 1.98 6.36 -8.12
C TRP A 3 1.09 5.23 -7.65
N VAL A 4 -0.17 5.53 -7.31
CA VAL A 4 -1.17 4.51 -7.00
C VAL A 4 -1.58 3.79 -8.29
N ALA A 5 -1.07 2.59 -8.51
CA ALA A 5 -1.43 1.76 -9.66
C ALA A 5 -2.79 1.08 -9.48
N ARG A 6 -3.10 0.66 -8.24
CA ARG A 6 -4.37 0.00 -7.91
C ARG A 6 -4.78 0.32 -6.48
N ARG A 7 -6.09 0.48 -6.27
CA ARG A 7 -6.71 0.61 -4.95
C ARG A 7 -7.67 -0.55 -4.73
N ARG A 8 -7.64 -1.15 -3.53
CA ARG A 8 -8.57 -2.20 -3.10
C ARG A 8 -9.02 -1.89 -1.67
N ASP A 9 -10.33 -1.81 -1.47
CA ASP A 9 -10.95 -1.40 -0.22
C ASP A 9 -11.79 -2.54 0.34
N LEU A 10 -11.43 -3.02 1.53
CA LEU A 10 -12.15 -4.07 2.27
C LEU A 10 -12.84 -3.50 3.53
N GLY A 11 -13.05 -2.17 3.60
CA GLY A 11 -13.73 -1.46 4.68
C GLY A 11 -12.87 -1.26 5.94
N ASN A 12 -12.31 -2.33 6.50
CA ASN A 12 -11.40 -2.25 7.67
C ASN A 12 -9.92 -2.20 7.29
N LEU A 13 -9.62 -2.58 6.05
CA LEU A 13 -8.28 -2.61 5.48
C LEU A 13 -8.35 -1.99 4.09
N LEU A 14 -7.45 -1.06 3.84
CA LEU A 14 -7.26 -0.48 2.52
C LEU A 14 -5.89 -0.88 1.99
N PHE A 15 -5.86 -1.32 0.74
CA PHE A 15 -4.64 -1.69 0.04
C PHE A 15 -4.40 -0.76 -1.13
N LEU A 16 -3.19 -0.20 -1.20
CA LEU A 16 -2.70 0.50 -2.37
C LEU A 16 -1.52 -0.26 -2.95
N ASP A 17 -1.59 -0.56 -4.25
CA ASP A 17 -0.42 -0.98 -4.99
C ASP A 17 0.28 0.29 -5.48
N VAL A 18 1.46 0.57 -4.92
CA VAL A 18 2.25 1.76 -5.25
C VAL A 18 3.35 1.35 -6.23
N ARG A 19 3.40 2.03 -7.37
CA ARG A 19 4.36 1.79 -8.46
C ARG A 19 5.40 2.90 -8.52
N ASP A 20 6.63 2.51 -8.76
CA ASP A 20 7.68 3.41 -9.25
C ASP A 20 8.46 2.74 -10.40
N ARG A 21 9.62 3.29 -10.77
CA ARG A 21 10.47 2.75 -11.85
C ARG A 21 11.00 1.34 -11.60
N THR A 22 11.00 0.87 -10.35
CA THR A 22 11.59 -0.40 -9.93
C THR A 22 10.56 -1.53 -9.85
N GLY A 23 9.29 -1.20 -9.68
CA GLY A 23 8.23 -2.18 -9.60
C GLY A 23 7.02 -1.68 -8.82
N ILE A 24 6.28 -2.63 -8.25
CA ILE A 24 5.06 -2.40 -7.47
C ILE A 24 5.26 -2.97 -6.09
N VAL A 25 4.88 -2.22 -5.06
CA VAL A 25 4.78 -2.70 -3.67
C VAL A 25 3.35 -2.56 -3.16
N GLN A 26 2.88 -3.53 -2.39
CA GLN A 26 1.60 -3.42 -1.69
C GLN A 26 1.79 -2.64 -0.41
N VAL A 27 0.96 -1.63 -0.21
CA VAL A 27 0.87 -0.84 1.00
C VAL A 27 -0.46 -1.14 1.67
N VAL A 28 -0.41 -1.47 2.95
CA VAL A 28 -1.56 -1.79 3.79
C VAL A 28 -1.82 -0.64 4.76
N PHE A 29 -3.05 -0.17 4.78
CA PHE A 29 -3.54 0.83 5.73
C PHE A 29 -4.55 0.14 6.64
N ASN A 30 -4.26 0.12 7.95
CA ASN A 30 -5.15 -0.43 8.96
C ASN A 30 -5.78 0.71 9.80
N LYS A 31 -6.80 0.37 10.59
CA LYS A 31 -7.48 1.34 11.46
C LYS A 31 -6.68 1.75 12.70
N GLU A 32 -5.56 1.08 13.00
CA GLU A 32 -4.66 1.46 14.10
C GLU A 32 -3.89 2.74 13.77
N THR A 33 -3.74 3.05 12.48
CA THR A 33 -3.17 4.30 11.97
C THR A 33 -4.25 5.17 11.29
N PRO A 34 -5.19 5.76 12.05
CA PRO A 34 -6.40 6.40 11.49
C PRO A 34 -6.08 7.58 10.56
N ALA A 35 -5.03 8.34 10.83
CA ALA A 35 -4.61 9.45 9.99
C ALA A 35 -4.13 8.99 8.60
N ALA A 36 -3.30 7.95 8.55
CA ALA A 36 -2.84 7.35 7.29
C ALA A 36 -4.01 6.71 6.53
N HIS A 37 -4.90 6.01 7.24
CA HIS A 37 -6.10 5.39 6.66
C HIS A 37 -7.02 6.42 6.00
N ALA A 38 -7.37 7.51 6.71
CA ALA A 38 -8.24 8.56 6.20
C ALA A 38 -7.63 9.30 4.98
N LYS A 39 -6.31 9.44 4.93
CA LYS A 39 -5.61 10.02 3.78
C LYS A 39 -5.63 9.06 2.58
N ALA A 40 -5.42 7.77 2.82
CA ALA A 40 -5.42 6.76 1.77
C ALA A 40 -6.83 6.51 1.19
N GLU A 41 -7.90 6.69 1.96
CA GLU A 41 -9.29 6.65 1.46
C GLU A 41 -9.56 7.68 0.35
N GLN A 42 -8.84 8.80 0.37
CA GLN A 42 -8.97 9.86 -0.65
C GLN A 42 -8.15 9.55 -1.91
N ALA A 43 -7.21 8.61 -1.83
CA ALA A 43 -6.34 8.27 -2.95
C ALA A 43 -7.12 7.62 -4.10
N ARG A 44 -6.76 8.01 -5.33
CA ARG A 44 -7.31 7.47 -6.58
C ARG A 44 -6.16 6.98 -7.46
N GLY A 45 -6.52 6.27 -8.55
CA GLY A 45 -5.55 5.82 -9.53
C GLY A 45 -4.67 6.97 -10.03
N GLU A 46 -3.38 6.69 -10.22
CA GLU A 46 -2.33 7.61 -10.67
C GLU A 46 -2.05 8.80 -9.74
N PHE A 47 -2.56 8.81 -8.50
CA PHE A 47 -2.12 9.79 -7.51
C PHE A 47 -0.65 9.59 -7.14
N VAL A 48 0.10 10.68 -7.05
CA VAL A 48 1.46 10.68 -6.51
C VAL A 48 1.37 10.62 -4.99
N VAL A 49 2.00 9.61 -4.40
CA VAL A 49 1.98 9.38 -2.95
C VAL A 49 3.39 9.15 -2.41
N ALA A 50 3.60 9.63 -1.19
CA ALA A 50 4.72 9.24 -0.35
C ALA A 50 4.12 8.52 0.86
N VAL A 51 4.67 7.35 1.18
CA VAL A 51 4.23 6.51 2.29
C VAL A 51 5.45 6.16 3.12
N GLU A 52 5.32 6.28 4.43
CA GLU A 52 6.31 5.84 5.41
C GLU A 52 5.68 4.74 6.26
N GLY A 53 6.43 3.68 6.58
CA GLY A 53 5.87 2.55 7.32
C GLY A 53 6.86 1.43 7.53
N GLN A 54 6.37 0.32 8.10
CA GLN A 54 7.17 -0.86 8.39
C GLN A 54 6.98 -1.93 7.32
N VAL A 55 8.07 -2.51 6.83
CA VAL A 55 8.03 -3.66 5.93
C VAL A 55 7.80 -4.93 6.74
N LEU A 56 6.74 -5.67 6.41
CA LEU A 56 6.38 -6.94 7.02
C LEU A 56 6.25 -8.03 5.96
N LYS A 57 6.35 -9.28 6.39
CA LYS A 57 6.11 -10.45 5.55
C LYS A 57 4.61 -10.57 5.27
N ARG A 58 4.23 -10.80 4.00
CA ARG A 58 2.83 -11.07 3.65
C ARG A 58 2.39 -12.41 4.22
N GLN A 59 1.13 -12.48 4.65
CA GLN A 59 0.50 -13.76 4.99
C GLN A 59 0.40 -14.70 3.78
N LYS A 60 0.07 -14.14 2.60
CA LYS A 60 0.02 -14.85 1.33
C LYS A 60 0.91 -14.16 0.31
N ALA A 61 2.00 -14.81 -0.06
CA ALA A 61 2.93 -14.28 -1.06
C ALA A 61 2.27 -14.18 -2.45
N ASN A 62 2.67 -13.17 -3.22
CA ASN A 62 2.30 -13.03 -4.63
C ASN A 62 3.50 -13.38 -5.54
N PRO A 63 3.58 -14.60 -6.12
CA PRO A 63 4.74 -15.03 -6.91
C PRO A 63 4.94 -14.25 -8.21
N GLU A 64 3.95 -13.48 -8.67
CA GLU A 64 4.05 -12.67 -9.89
C GLU A 64 4.82 -11.36 -9.67
N LEU A 65 5.08 -10.98 -8.40
CA LEU A 65 5.76 -9.74 -8.04
C LEU A 65 7.11 -10.03 -7.38
N PRO A 66 8.19 -9.31 -7.76
CA PRO A 66 9.47 -9.40 -7.05
C PRO A 66 9.37 -9.04 -5.57
N SER A 67 8.49 -8.11 -5.20
CA SER A 67 8.20 -7.75 -3.80
C SER A 67 7.05 -8.59 -3.20
N GLY A 68 6.70 -9.70 -3.84
CA GLY A 68 5.50 -10.48 -3.53
C GLY A 68 5.48 -11.12 -2.14
N GLU A 69 6.66 -11.28 -1.53
CA GLU A 69 6.82 -11.85 -0.19
C GLU A 69 6.57 -10.83 0.93
N VAL A 70 6.58 -9.53 0.61
CA VAL A 70 6.53 -8.44 1.60
C VAL A 70 5.48 -7.40 1.27
N GLU A 71 5.05 -6.68 2.29
CA GLU A 71 4.16 -5.53 2.20
C GLU A 71 4.59 -4.45 3.18
N LEU A 72 4.20 -3.21 2.91
CA LEU A 72 4.47 -2.08 3.79
C LEU A 72 3.21 -1.74 4.57
N VAL A 73 3.25 -1.83 5.90
CA VAL A 73 2.20 -1.32 6.78
C VAL A 73 2.45 0.16 7.01
N ALA A 74 1.52 0.99 6.52
CA ALA A 74 1.68 2.44 6.51
C ALA A 74 1.55 3.04 7.92
N ALA A 75 2.47 3.93 8.26
CA ALA A 75 2.40 4.79 9.44
C ALA A 75 2.03 6.24 9.06
N LYS A 76 2.40 6.70 7.85
CA LYS A 76 2.13 8.06 7.34
C LYS A 76 1.89 8.09 5.83
#